data_AF-A0A258NZJ9-F1
#
_entry.id   AF-A0A258NZJ9-F1
#
_cell.length_a   1.000
_cell.length_b   1.000
_cell.length_c   1.000
_cell.angle_alpha   90.00
_cell.angle_beta   90.00
_cell.angle_gamma   90.00
#
_symmetry.space_group_name_H-M   'P 1'
#
loop_
_entity.id
_entity.type
_entity.pdbx_description
1 polymer ?
#
loop_
_entity_poly.entity_id
_entity_poly.type
_entity_poly.pdbx_seq_one_letter_code
_entity_poly.pdbx_strand_id
1 'polypeptide(L)'
;MKPGLTAKVLRGVRWAAIAAVCAAYPVLAHLASADPHPDLLDAAVAIAPLIALALVLAWRSPQRPWMLMLCLAGCTLLYAVSGWLVLHYNWVFLLQHAGIQALLGLAFARTLRAGQQPMVSRFAAIIHGSLSPALARYTRQVTWAWTLYFTVMTTLSLLLFWLAPVSVWSAFANLLNLPLLVVMFSAEYAARLLLLAPSDRAGPLEAIRAYRQASAGGLPPSS
;
A
#
# COMPACT_ATOMS: atom_id res chain seq x y z
N MET A 1 32.68 16.85 -14.02
CA MET A 1 31.83 15.81 -13.37
C MET A 1 30.52 15.66 -14.15
N LYS A 2 30.14 14.45 -14.55
CA LYS A 2 28.99 14.21 -15.45
C LYS A 2 27.66 14.37 -14.68
N PRO A 3 26.76 15.31 -15.05
CA PRO A 3 25.51 15.60 -14.34
C PRO A 3 24.55 14.39 -14.20
N GLY A 4 24.73 13.35 -15.03
CA GLY A 4 23.97 12.10 -14.92
C GLY A 4 24.35 11.19 -13.74
N LEU A 5 25.57 11.31 -13.19
CA LEU A 5 26.05 10.48 -12.08
C LEU A 5 25.45 10.96 -10.75
N THR A 6 25.48 12.28 -10.51
CA THR A 6 24.84 12.93 -9.35
C THR A 6 23.35 12.66 -9.29
N ALA A 7 22.64 12.71 -10.43
CA ALA A 7 21.21 12.39 -10.47
C ALA A 7 20.90 10.91 -10.18
N LYS A 8 21.78 9.96 -10.57
CA LYS A 8 21.64 8.54 -10.21
C LYS A 8 21.91 8.30 -8.72
N VAL A 9 22.96 8.92 -8.18
CA VAL A 9 23.31 8.81 -6.76
C VAL A 9 22.22 9.42 -5.88
N LEU A 10 21.71 10.62 -6.19
CA LEU A 10 20.59 11.22 -5.46
C LEU A 10 19.33 10.34 -5.49
N ARG A 11 19.04 9.72 -6.63
CA ARG A 11 17.91 8.77 -6.72
C ARG A 11 18.14 7.54 -5.83
N GLY A 12 19.35 6.98 -5.82
CA GLY A 12 19.70 5.85 -4.96
C GLY A 12 19.56 6.18 -3.48
N VAL A 13 20.12 7.31 -3.05
CA VAL A 13 20.01 7.80 -1.66
C VAL A 13 18.55 8.07 -1.28
N ARG A 14 17.76 8.66 -2.18
CA ARG A 14 16.33 8.90 -1.94
C ARG A 14 15.55 7.60 -1.72
N TRP A 15 15.80 6.59 -2.56
CA TRP A 15 15.14 5.28 -2.42
C TRP A 15 15.59 4.54 -1.16
N ALA A 16 16.87 4.62 -0.80
CA ALA A 16 17.38 4.05 0.45
C ALA A 16 16.75 4.73 1.68
N ALA A 17 16.63 6.07 1.67
CA ALA A 17 15.98 6.81 2.74
C ALA A 17 14.48 6.47 2.87
N ILE A 18 13.77 6.34 1.76
CA ILE A 18 12.36 5.90 1.76
C ILE A 18 12.25 4.49 2.35
N ALA A 19 13.09 3.55 1.92
CA ALA A 19 13.08 2.19 2.44
C ALA A 19 13.38 2.14 3.94
N ALA A 20 14.36 2.92 4.40
CA ALA A 20 14.70 3.04 5.81
C ALA A 20 13.54 3.60 6.64
N VAL A 21 12.85 4.63 6.16
CA VAL A 21 11.67 5.20 6.83
C VAL A 21 10.52 4.18 6.86
N CYS A 22 10.27 3.49 5.74
CA CYS A 22 9.24 2.44 5.67
C CYS A 22 9.53 1.25 6.60
N ALA A 23 10.79 0.97 6.92
CA ALA A 23 11.19 -0.09 7.84
C ALA A 23 11.24 0.39 9.31
N ALA A 24 11.69 1.62 9.55
CA ALA A 24 11.81 2.20 10.90
C ALA A 24 10.45 2.56 11.48
N TYR A 25 9.51 3.06 10.67
CA TYR A 25 8.19 3.48 11.14
C TYR A 25 7.38 2.34 11.78
N PRO A 26 7.26 1.13 11.20
CA PRO A 26 6.58 0.01 11.84
C PRO A 26 7.18 -0.39 13.19
N VAL A 27 8.51 -0.30 13.33
CA VAL A 27 9.20 -0.60 14.59
C VAL A 27 8.88 0.47 15.64
N LEU A 28 8.94 1.75 15.27
CA LEU A 28 8.56 2.85 16.16
C LEU A 28 7.08 2.79 16.55
N ALA A 29 6.20 2.46 15.61
CA ALA A 29 4.77 2.29 15.87
C ALA A 29 4.50 1.09 16.80
N HIS A 30 5.27 0.01 16.68
CA HIS A 30 5.17 -1.13 17.59
C HIS A 30 5.63 -0.78 19.00
N LEU A 31 6.80 -0.14 19.14
CA LEU A 31 7.32 0.30 20.44
C LEU A 31 6.34 1.26 21.12
N ALA A 32 5.83 2.25 20.39
CA ALA A 32 4.87 3.24 20.89
C ALA A 32 3.51 2.64 21.29
N SER A 33 3.10 1.52 20.68
CA SER A 33 1.84 0.84 21.02
C SER A 33 1.98 -0.29 22.03
N ALA A 34 3.21 -0.69 22.36
CA ALA A 34 3.52 -1.71 23.35
C ALA A 34 4.00 -1.11 24.69
N ASP A 35 4.15 0.22 24.78
CA ASP A 35 4.61 0.91 25.99
C ASP A 35 3.54 0.86 27.10
N PRO A 36 3.88 0.35 28.31
CA PRO A 36 3.00 0.37 29.47
C PRO A 36 2.74 1.78 30.04
N HIS A 37 3.59 2.77 29.72
CA HIS A 37 3.51 4.15 30.22
C HIS A 37 3.34 5.14 29.06
N PRO A 38 2.12 5.35 28.56
CA PRO A 38 1.89 6.11 27.34
C PRO A 38 2.34 7.57 27.49
N ASP A 39 3.25 8.00 26.61
CA ASP A 39 3.88 9.31 26.63
C ASP A 39 3.50 10.16 25.40
N LEU A 40 3.77 11.47 25.45
CA LEU A 40 3.41 12.40 24.35
C LEU A 40 4.08 12.02 23.00
N LEU A 41 5.22 11.34 23.08
CA LEU A 41 5.99 10.85 21.92
C LEU A 41 5.25 9.71 21.19
N ASP A 42 4.54 8.84 21.91
CA ASP A 42 3.80 7.72 21.32
C ASP A 42 2.59 8.21 20.53
N ALA A 43 1.90 9.21 21.08
CA ALA A 43 0.82 9.92 20.40
C ALA A 43 1.32 10.63 19.13
N ALA A 44 2.53 11.22 19.17
CA ALA A 44 3.12 11.85 18.00
C ALA A 44 3.45 10.85 16.88
N VAL A 45 3.96 9.66 17.23
CA VAL A 45 4.24 8.57 16.27
C VAL A 45 2.95 8.10 15.57
N ALA A 46 1.83 7.98 16.31
CA ALA A 46 0.54 7.57 15.75
C ALA A 46 -0.01 8.53 14.68
N ILE A 47 0.19 9.84 14.88
CA ILE A 47 -0.42 10.89 14.05
C ILE A 47 0.53 11.30 12.90
N ALA A 48 1.83 10.98 12.97
CA ALA A 48 2.85 11.35 11.99
C ALA A 48 2.50 11.01 10.53
N PRO A 49 1.96 9.82 10.17
CA PRO A 49 1.62 9.51 8.78
C PRO A 49 0.44 10.34 8.26
N LEU A 50 -0.53 10.64 9.14
CA LEU A 50 -1.69 11.45 8.79
C LEU A 50 -1.26 12.89 8.52
N ILE A 51 -0.40 13.47 9.37
CA ILE A 51 0.16 14.81 9.17
C ILE A 51 1.00 14.85 7.89
N ALA A 52 1.86 13.86 7.66
CA ALA A 52 2.70 13.80 6.46
C ALA A 52 1.84 13.72 5.18
N LEU A 53 0.82 12.86 5.17
CA LEU A 53 -0.11 12.74 4.04
C LEU A 53 -0.88 14.05 3.82
N ALA A 54 -1.39 14.66 4.88
CA ALA A 54 -2.15 15.90 4.82
C ALA A 54 -1.29 17.06 4.29
N LEU A 55 -0.03 17.18 4.73
CA LEU A 55 0.94 18.15 4.23
C LEU A 55 1.28 17.93 2.76
N VAL A 56 1.51 16.69 2.33
CA VAL A 56 1.81 16.37 0.92
C VAL A 56 0.63 16.71 0.02
N LEU A 57 -0.60 16.40 0.45
CA LEU A 57 -1.81 16.76 -0.27
C LEU A 57 -1.96 18.29 -0.32
N ALA A 58 -1.84 18.98 0.82
CA ALA A 58 -1.91 20.44 0.92
C ALA A 58 -0.89 21.12 -0.01
N TRP A 59 0.33 20.61 -0.06
CA TRP A 59 1.39 21.15 -0.90
C TRP A 59 1.12 20.98 -2.40
N ARG A 60 0.37 19.96 -2.81
CA ARG A 60 0.05 19.69 -4.22
C ARG A 60 -1.25 20.32 -4.70
N SER A 61 -2.04 20.92 -3.81
CA SER A 61 -3.32 21.53 -4.16
C SER A 61 -3.17 23.01 -4.56
N PRO A 62 -3.89 23.49 -5.59
CA PRO A 62 -3.97 24.91 -5.91
C PRO A 62 -4.68 25.75 -4.82
N GLN A 63 -5.37 25.12 -3.87
CA GLN A 63 -6.03 25.77 -2.73
C GLN A 63 -5.26 25.57 -1.40
N ARG A 64 -3.93 25.63 -1.48
CA ARG A 64 -2.98 25.51 -0.36
C ARG A 64 -3.43 26.12 0.98
N PRO A 65 -3.85 27.40 1.06
CA PRO A 65 -4.17 28.01 2.35
C PRO A 65 -5.40 27.38 3.01
N TRP A 66 -6.44 27.04 2.25
CA TRP A 66 -7.63 26.39 2.78
C TRP A 66 -7.36 24.96 3.26
N MET A 67 -6.53 24.21 2.54
CA MET A 67 -6.10 22.88 2.99
C MET A 67 -5.17 22.92 4.19
N LEU A 68 -4.30 23.93 4.29
CA LEU A 68 -3.49 24.16 5.48
C LEU A 68 -4.36 24.54 6.69
N MET A 69 -5.40 25.36 6.51
CA MET A 69 -6.37 25.66 7.57
C MET A 69 -7.17 24.43 8.01
N LEU A 70 -7.57 23.57 7.07
CA LEU A 70 -8.21 22.28 7.36
C LEU A 70 -7.26 21.31 8.10
N CYS A 71 -5.98 21.28 7.72
CA CYS A 71 -4.96 20.51 8.45
C CYS A 71 -4.75 21.06 9.87
N LEU A 72 -4.69 22.39 10.01
CA LEU A 72 -4.52 23.04 11.30
C LEU A 72 -5.72 22.77 12.20
N ALA A 73 -6.94 22.88 11.67
CA ALA A 73 -8.19 22.55 12.35
C ALA A 73 -8.26 21.06 12.74
N GLY A 74 -7.77 20.16 11.88
CA GLY A 74 -7.62 18.74 12.19
C GLY A 74 -6.62 18.51 13.33
N CYS A 75 -5.47 19.18 13.30
CA CYS A 75 -4.44 19.07 14.34
C CYS A 75 -4.92 19.65 15.68
N THR A 76 -5.65 20.77 15.69
CA THR A 76 -6.21 21.36 16.92
C THR A 76 -7.34 20.51 17.49
N LEU A 77 -8.18 19.90 16.63
CA LEU A 77 -9.19 18.96 17.07
C LEU A 77 -8.56 17.68 17.66
N LEU A 78 -7.53 17.14 17.01
CA LEU A 78 -6.77 16.00 17.52
C LEU A 78 -6.07 16.32 18.84
N TYR A 79 -5.53 17.53 19.00
CA TYR A 79 -4.95 18.02 20.24
C TYR A 79 -6.00 18.19 21.35
N ALA A 80 -7.19 18.71 21.02
CA ALA A 80 -8.28 18.89 21.99
C ALA A 80 -8.84 17.55 22.50
N VAL A 81 -8.80 16.50 21.68
CA VAL A 81 -9.25 15.15 22.04
C VAL A 81 -8.10 14.26 22.56
N SER A 82 -6.87 14.79 22.61
CA SER A 82 -5.65 14.04 22.96
C SER A 82 -5.73 13.29 24.29
N GLY A 83 -6.36 13.85 25.33
CA GLY A 83 -6.53 13.17 26.62
C GLY A 83 -7.43 11.91 26.54
N TRP A 84 -8.46 11.92 25.69
CA TRP A 84 -9.28 10.72 25.43
C TRP A 84 -8.55 9.75 24.50
N LEU A 85 -7.77 10.28 23.54
CA LEU A 85 -6.95 9.53 22.62
C LEU A 85 -5.86 8.74 23.34
N VAL A 86 -5.17 9.32 24.33
CA VAL A 86 -4.15 8.64 25.15
C VAL A 86 -4.73 7.45 25.91
N LEU A 87 -6.01 7.49 26.29
CA LEU A 87 -6.70 6.38 26.96
C LEU A 87 -7.21 5.30 25.98
N HIS A 88 -7.41 5.64 24.69
CA HIS A 88 -8.04 4.76 23.69
C HIS A 88 -7.24 4.60 22.40
N TYR A 89 -5.95 4.95 22.38
CA TYR A 89 -5.15 5.03 21.15
C TYR A 89 -5.08 3.69 20.40
N ASN A 90 -5.18 2.57 21.14
CA ASN A 90 -5.28 1.22 20.61
C ASN A 90 -6.46 1.05 19.63
N TRP A 91 -7.60 1.70 19.90
CA TRP A 91 -8.76 1.69 19.01
C TRP A 91 -8.51 2.46 17.71
N VAL A 92 -7.73 3.53 17.76
CA VAL A 92 -7.36 4.31 16.57
C VAL A 92 -6.46 3.48 15.67
N PHE A 93 -5.44 2.83 16.23
CA PHE A 93 -4.58 1.92 15.46
C PHE A 93 -5.34 0.70 14.94
N LEU A 94 -6.30 0.16 15.71
CA LEU A 94 -7.21 -0.89 15.24
C LEU A 94 -8.03 -0.44 14.04
N LEU A 95 -8.70 0.71 14.17
CA LEU A 95 -9.54 1.25 13.09
C LEU A 95 -8.70 1.52 11.84
N GLN A 96 -7.49 2.04 12.01
CA GLN A 96 -6.58 2.28 10.91
C GLN A 96 -6.15 0.96 10.24
N HIS A 97 -5.64 0.00 11.00
CA HIS A 97 -5.18 -1.27 10.43
C HIS A 97 -6.35 -2.09 9.86
N ALA A 98 -7.33 -2.45 10.69
CA ALA A 98 -8.46 -3.28 10.27
C ALA A 98 -9.35 -2.56 9.25
N GLY A 99 -9.56 -1.25 9.39
CA GLY A 99 -10.35 -0.46 8.44
C GLY A 99 -9.71 -0.40 7.05
N ILE A 100 -8.40 -0.14 6.96
CA ILE A 100 -7.70 -0.15 5.66
C ILE A 100 -7.78 -1.54 5.02
N GLN A 101 -7.50 -2.61 5.77
CA GLN A 101 -7.56 -3.98 5.26
C GLN A 101 -8.99 -4.34 4.81
N ALA A 102 -10.00 -3.97 5.59
CA ALA A 102 -11.40 -4.20 5.25
C ALA A 102 -11.82 -3.45 3.97
N LEU A 103 -11.44 -2.17 3.86
CA LEU A 103 -11.75 -1.36 2.67
C LEU A 103 -11.10 -1.92 1.42
N LEU A 104 -9.83 -2.33 1.50
CA LEU A 104 -9.13 -2.98 0.39
C LEU A 104 -9.77 -4.32 0.04
N GLY A 105 -10.07 -5.16 1.04
CA GLY A 105 -10.77 -6.43 0.84
C GLY A 105 -12.12 -6.24 0.17
N LEU A 106 -12.92 -5.26 0.61
CA LEU A 106 -14.19 -4.92 -0.01
C LEU A 106 -14.04 -4.38 -1.44
N ALA A 107 -13.01 -3.59 -1.72
CA ALA A 107 -12.73 -3.11 -3.07
C ALA A 107 -12.46 -4.28 -4.03
N PHE A 108 -11.60 -5.22 -3.64
CA PHE A 108 -11.33 -6.43 -4.42
C PHE A 108 -12.59 -7.31 -4.55
N ALA A 109 -13.28 -7.58 -3.44
CA ALA A 109 -14.49 -8.41 -3.38
C ALA A 109 -15.60 -7.88 -4.30
N ARG A 110 -15.82 -6.56 -4.33
CA ARG A 110 -16.84 -5.93 -5.20
C ARG A 110 -16.59 -6.19 -6.68
N THR A 111 -15.32 -6.28 -7.11
CA THR A 111 -14.96 -6.57 -8.50
C THR A 111 -15.16 -8.03 -8.91
N LEU A 112 -15.41 -8.94 -7.95
CA LEU A 112 -15.65 -10.37 -8.22
C LEU A 112 -17.13 -10.70 -8.53
N ARG A 113 -18.03 -9.72 -8.37
CA ARG A 113 -19.47 -9.86 -8.66
C ARG A 113 -19.71 -10.20 -10.14
N ALA A 114 -20.79 -10.92 -10.41
CA ALA A 114 -21.19 -11.25 -11.78
C ALA A 114 -21.37 -9.98 -12.63
N GLY A 115 -20.84 -9.99 -13.85
CA GLY A 115 -20.87 -8.84 -14.76
C GLY A 115 -19.84 -7.74 -14.51
N GLN A 116 -18.99 -7.87 -13.47
CA GLN A 116 -17.88 -6.95 -13.22
C GLN A 116 -16.54 -7.57 -13.63
N GLN A 117 -15.61 -6.72 -14.07
CA GLN A 117 -14.24 -7.15 -14.36
C GLN A 117 -13.41 -7.17 -13.06
N PRO A 118 -12.78 -8.31 -12.70
CA PRO A 118 -11.95 -8.39 -11.49
C PRO A 118 -10.82 -7.36 -11.50
N MET A 119 -10.47 -6.83 -10.32
CA MET A 119 -9.50 -5.73 -10.19
C MET A 119 -8.14 -6.05 -10.81
N VAL A 120 -7.63 -7.28 -10.62
CA VAL A 120 -6.36 -7.70 -11.23
C VAL A 120 -6.49 -7.87 -12.74
N SER A 121 -7.64 -8.34 -13.23
CA SER A 121 -7.93 -8.41 -14.67
C SER A 121 -7.95 -7.01 -15.28
N ARG A 122 -8.48 -6.00 -14.58
CA ARG A 122 -8.46 -4.61 -15.06
C ARG A 122 -7.03 -4.08 -15.20
N PHE A 123 -6.16 -4.35 -14.23
CA PHE A 123 -4.74 -3.99 -14.33
C PHE A 123 -4.02 -4.73 -15.46
N ALA A 124 -4.29 -6.03 -15.64
CA ALA A 124 -3.73 -6.80 -16.73
C ALA A 124 -4.21 -6.27 -18.10
N ALA A 125 -5.48 -5.92 -18.25
CA ALA A 125 -6.04 -5.40 -19.49
C ALA A 125 -5.43 -4.05 -19.90
N ILE A 126 -5.02 -3.21 -18.92
CA ILE A 126 -4.30 -1.96 -19.23
C ILE A 126 -2.92 -2.24 -19.85
N ILE A 127 -2.27 -3.34 -19.45
CA ILE A 127 -0.92 -3.70 -19.92
C ILE A 127 -0.98 -4.47 -21.24
N HIS A 128 -1.91 -5.42 -21.35
CA HIS A 128 -1.99 -6.38 -22.45
C HIS A 128 -3.07 -6.05 -23.49
N GLY A 129 -3.95 -5.08 -23.21
CA GLY A 129 -5.14 -4.82 -24.01
C GLY A 129 -6.20 -5.90 -23.79
N SER A 130 -6.38 -6.79 -24.77
CA SER A 130 -7.31 -7.92 -24.66
C SER A 130 -6.68 -9.07 -23.86
N LEU A 131 -7.45 -9.63 -22.92
CA LEU A 131 -7.00 -10.76 -22.11
C LEU A 131 -7.42 -12.07 -22.76
N SER A 132 -6.49 -13.03 -22.83
CA SER A 132 -6.83 -14.41 -23.15
C SER A 132 -7.82 -14.97 -22.11
N PRO A 133 -8.73 -15.90 -22.48
CA PRO A 133 -9.65 -16.51 -21.51
C PRO A 133 -8.92 -17.17 -20.33
N ALA A 134 -7.72 -17.71 -20.56
CA ALA A 134 -6.88 -18.29 -19.52
C ALA A 134 -6.36 -17.22 -18.54
N LEU A 135 -5.83 -16.11 -19.06
CA LEU A 135 -5.34 -14.99 -18.24
C LEU A 135 -6.48 -14.30 -17.48
N ALA A 136 -7.67 -14.20 -18.08
CA ALA A 136 -8.85 -13.69 -17.41
C ALA A 136 -9.28 -14.57 -16.21
N ARG A 137 -9.27 -15.90 -16.36
CA ARG A 137 -9.54 -16.84 -15.25
C ARG A 137 -8.48 -16.75 -14.16
N TYR A 138 -7.21 -16.73 -14.53
CA TYR A 138 -6.09 -16.60 -13.59
C TYR A 138 -6.18 -15.31 -12.78
N THR A 139 -6.33 -14.17 -13.44
CA THR A 139 -6.42 -12.86 -12.76
C THR A 139 -7.66 -12.75 -11.86
N ARG A 140 -8.75 -13.45 -12.20
CA ARG A 140 -9.91 -13.60 -11.31
C ARG A 140 -9.58 -14.41 -10.05
N GLN A 141 -8.85 -15.52 -10.17
CA GLN A 141 -8.39 -16.31 -9.02
C GLN A 141 -7.42 -15.51 -8.13
N VAL A 142 -6.53 -14.73 -8.73
CA VAL A 142 -5.64 -13.82 -7.98
C VAL A 142 -6.44 -12.74 -7.25
N THR A 143 -7.50 -12.19 -7.87
CA THR A 143 -8.41 -11.24 -7.20
C THR A 143 -9.11 -11.89 -5.99
N TRP A 144 -9.51 -13.17 -6.11
CA TRP A 144 -10.03 -13.95 -4.97
C TRP A 144 -8.99 -14.13 -3.86
N ALA A 145 -7.75 -14.46 -4.21
CA ALA A 145 -6.68 -14.64 -3.25
C ALA A 145 -6.38 -13.34 -2.47
N TRP A 146 -6.35 -12.19 -3.15
CA TRP A 146 -6.24 -10.88 -2.50
C TRP A 146 -7.42 -10.57 -1.59
N THR A 147 -8.64 -10.86 -2.04
CA THR A 147 -9.84 -10.70 -1.20
C THR A 147 -9.73 -11.52 0.08
N LEU A 148 -9.35 -12.80 -0.04
CA LEU A 148 -9.17 -13.69 1.10
C LEU A 148 -8.06 -13.21 2.04
N TYR A 149 -6.92 -12.78 1.50
CA TYR A 149 -5.82 -12.19 2.28
C TYR A 149 -6.33 -11.02 3.14
N PHE A 150 -6.98 -10.03 2.53
CA PHE A 150 -7.47 -8.86 3.26
C PHE A 150 -8.55 -9.22 4.30
N THR A 151 -9.44 -10.17 3.98
CA THR A 151 -10.43 -10.66 4.93
C THR A 151 -9.76 -11.34 6.13
N VAL A 152 -8.81 -12.25 5.89
CA VAL A 152 -8.06 -12.93 6.95
C VAL A 152 -7.30 -11.92 7.82
N MET A 153 -6.60 -10.96 7.22
CA MET A 153 -5.88 -9.91 7.96
C MET A 153 -6.82 -9.08 8.84
N THR A 154 -7.99 -8.69 8.31
CA THR A 154 -9.01 -7.95 9.06
C THR A 154 -9.54 -8.77 10.24
N THR A 155 -9.93 -10.03 9.99
CA THR A 155 -10.46 -10.92 11.01
C THR A 155 -9.43 -11.21 12.10
N LEU A 156 -8.18 -11.53 11.72
CA LEU A 156 -7.10 -11.75 12.69
C LEU A 156 -6.80 -10.51 13.51
N SER A 157 -6.76 -9.33 12.90
CA SER A 157 -6.58 -8.07 13.65
C SER A 157 -7.67 -7.88 14.69
N LEU A 158 -8.95 -8.08 14.33
CA LEU A 158 -10.07 -7.96 15.26
C LEU A 158 -10.04 -9.02 16.37
N LEU A 159 -9.71 -10.28 16.04
CA LEU A 159 -9.61 -11.36 17.02
C LEU A 159 -8.47 -11.15 17.99
N LEU A 160 -7.27 -10.82 17.50
CA LEU A 160 -6.11 -10.57 18.35
C LEU A 160 -6.32 -9.36 19.25
N PHE A 161 -6.99 -8.31 18.77
CA PHE A 161 -7.31 -7.15 19.59
C PHE A 161 -8.19 -7.50 20.79
N TRP A 162 -9.14 -8.42 20.61
CA TRP A 162 -10.07 -8.81 21.67
C TRP A 162 -9.60 -9.95 22.56
N LEU A 163 -8.80 -10.87 22.01
CA LEU A 163 -8.46 -12.13 22.67
C LEU A 163 -7.00 -12.20 23.13
N ALA A 164 -6.13 -11.29 22.67
CA ALA A 164 -4.71 -11.30 22.97
C ALA A 164 -4.25 -9.99 23.64
N PRO A 165 -3.09 -10.00 24.32
CA PRO A 165 -2.47 -8.77 24.81
C PRO A 165 -2.21 -7.79 23.66
N VAL A 166 -2.35 -6.49 23.95
CA VAL A 166 -2.14 -5.39 22.97
C VAL A 166 -0.80 -5.49 22.26
N SER A 167 0.27 -5.89 22.96
CA SER A 167 1.60 -6.09 22.37
C SER A 167 1.62 -7.16 21.27
N VAL A 168 0.88 -8.26 21.44
CA VAL A 168 0.76 -9.34 20.44
C VAL A 168 -0.02 -8.84 19.23
N TRP A 169 -1.14 -8.17 19.46
CA TRP A 169 -1.92 -7.55 18.39
C TRP A 169 -1.09 -6.51 17.62
N SER A 170 -0.35 -5.64 18.32
CA SER A 170 0.51 -4.64 17.70
C SER A 170 1.63 -5.26 16.87
N ALA A 171 2.28 -6.32 17.36
CA ALA A 171 3.30 -7.03 16.60
C ALA A 171 2.72 -7.58 15.28
N PHE A 172 1.51 -8.13 15.31
CA PHE A 172 0.81 -8.56 14.10
C PHE A 172 0.50 -7.39 13.17
N ALA A 173 -0.15 -6.34 13.68
CA ALA A 173 -0.65 -5.23 12.89
C ALA A 173 0.47 -4.36 12.28
N ASN A 174 1.60 -4.21 12.98
CA ASN A 174 2.69 -3.33 12.58
C ASN A 174 3.88 -4.11 12.00
N LEU A 175 4.39 -5.12 12.71
CA LEU A 175 5.62 -5.82 12.31
C LEU A 175 5.36 -6.89 11.25
N LEU A 176 4.29 -7.69 11.39
CA LEU A 176 4.01 -8.80 10.48
C LEU A 176 3.27 -8.38 9.21
N ASN A 177 2.63 -7.22 9.21
CA ASN A 177 1.86 -6.76 8.05
C ASN A 177 2.69 -6.66 6.77
N LEU A 178 3.90 -6.08 6.85
CA LEU A 178 4.78 -5.94 5.67
C LEU A 178 5.39 -7.28 5.22
N PRO A 179 5.94 -8.14 6.10
CA PRO A 179 6.33 -9.51 5.74
C PRO A 179 5.21 -10.32 5.09
N LEU A 180 4.00 -10.32 5.65
CA LEU A 180 2.86 -11.05 5.10
C LEU A 180 2.45 -10.53 3.73
N LEU A 181 2.51 -9.22 3.53
CA LEU A 181 2.29 -8.60 2.22
C LEU A 181 3.34 -9.06 1.19
N VAL A 182 4.61 -9.10 1.58
CA VAL A 182 5.70 -9.59 0.72
C VAL A 182 5.50 -11.06 0.37
N VAL A 183 5.10 -11.90 1.33
CA VAL A 183 4.78 -13.30 1.08
C VAL A 183 3.63 -13.43 0.09
N MET A 184 2.56 -12.65 0.25
CA MET A 184 1.41 -12.66 -0.66
C MET A 184 1.81 -12.28 -2.10
N PHE A 185 2.60 -11.21 -2.27
CA PHE A 185 3.12 -10.82 -3.59
C PHE A 185 4.07 -11.88 -4.17
N SER A 186 4.93 -12.47 -3.34
CA SER A 186 5.86 -13.52 -3.78
C SER A 186 5.12 -14.77 -4.23
N ALA A 187 4.07 -15.16 -3.51
CA ALA A 187 3.19 -16.27 -3.88
C ALA A 187 2.45 -16.00 -5.20
N GLU A 188 1.93 -14.78 -5.40
CA GLU A 188 1.33 -14.39 -6.69
C GLU A 188 2.34 -14.44 -7.83
N TYR A 189 3.56 -13.95 -7.60
CA TYR A 189 4.61 -13.98 -8.62
C TYR A 189 5.04 -15.41 -8.95
N ALA A 190 5.21 -16.28 -7.96
CA ALA A 190 5.51 -17.69 -8.17
C ALA A 190 4.36 -18.39 -8.93
N ALA A 191 3.10 -18.14 -8.55
CA ALA A 191 1.94 -18.66 -9.25
C ALA A 191 1.90 -18.18 -10.71
N ARG A 192 2.26 -16.93 -10.98
CA ARG A 192 2.38 -16.37 -12.33
C ARG A 192 3.43 -17.11 -13.16
N LEU A 193 4.58 -17.44 -12.56
CA LEU A 193 5.64 -18.18 -13.23
C LEU A 193 5.26 -19.64 -13.52
N LEU A 194 4.50 -20.27 -12.63
CA LEU A 194 4.12 -21.68 -12.74
C LEU A 194 2.89 -21.90 -13.64
N LEU A 195 1.89 -21.03 -13.57
CA LEU A 195 0.57 -21.27 -14.17
C LEU A 195 0.36 -20.58 -15.52
N LEU A 196 1.11 -19.52 -15.84
CA LEU A 196 0.97 -18.80 -17.11
C LEU A 196 2.05 -19.21 -18.11
N ALA A 197 1.69 -19.25 -19.39
CA ALA A 197 2.65 -19.44 -20.48
C ALA A 197 3.56 -18.21 -20.61
N PRO A 198 4.82 -18.36 -21.08
CA PRO A 198 5.73 -17.23 -21.27
C PRO A 198 5.16 -16.05 -22.06
N SER A 199 4.29 -16.32 -23.04
CA SER A 199 3.58 -15.29 -23.83
C SER A 199 2.61 -14.43 -23.02
N ASP A 200 2.07 -14.98 -21.93
CA ASP A 200 1.13 -14.30 -21.03
C ASP A 200 1.85 -13.75 -19.79
N ARG A 201 3.13 -14.11 -19.59
CA ARG A 201 4.04 -13.54 -18.59
C ARG A 201 4.67 -12.27 -19.15
N ALA A 202 3.93 -11.21 -19.45
CA ALA A 202 4.61 -9.96 -19.85
C ALA A 202 5.52 -9.52 -18.71
N GLY A 203 6.82 -9.69 -18.91
CA GLY A 203 7.83 -9.13 -18.05
C GLY A 203 7.83 -7.61 -18.25
N PRO A 204 8.07 -6.81 -17.20
CA PRO A 204 8.28 -5.37 -17.35
C PRO A 204 9.32 -5.04 -18.44
N LEU A 205 10.29 -5.92 -18.63
CA LEU A 205 11.34 -5.83 -19.64
C LEU A 205 10.84 -5.99 -21.09
N GLU A 206 9.82 -6.79 -21.35
CA GLU A 206 9.27 -6.96 -22.70
C GLU A 206 8.40 -5.77 -23.09
N ALA A 207 7.61 -5.23 -22.17
CA ALA A 207 6.90 -3.97 -22.38
C ALA A 207 7.87 -2.81 -22.66
N ILE A 208 8.99 -2.74 -21.94
CA ILE A 208 10.05 -1.75 -22.17
C ILE A 208 10.77 -1.99 -23.49
N ARG A 209 11.05 -3.24 -23.88
CA ARG A 209 11.69 -3.59 -25.16
C ARG A 209 10.78 -3.29 -26.34
N ALA A 210 9.50 -3.65 -26.27
CA ALA A 210 8.49 -3.37 -27.29
C ALA A 210 8.30 -1.85 -27.48
N TYR A 211 8.22 -1.08 -26.38
CA TYR A 211 8.17 0.38 -26.45
C TYR A 211 9.42 0.99 -27.09
N ARG A 212 10.61 0.48 -26.75
CA ARG A 212 11.88 0.93 -27.35
C ARG A 212 11.99 0.59 -28.83
N GLN A 213 11.52 -0.59 -29.25
CA GLN A 213 11.52 -1.00 -30.66
C GLN A 213 10.49 -0.22 -31.48
N ALA A 214 9.29 0.01 -30.94
CA ALA A 214 8.29 0.87 -31.58
C ALA A 214 8.76 2.33 -31.71
N SER A 215 9.46 2.85 -30.70
CA SER A 215 10.05 4.20 -30.73
C SER A 215 11.26 4.30 -31.65
N ALA A 216 11.94 3.20 -31.95
CA ALA A 216 13.09 3.15 -32.86
C ALA A 216 12.69 2.90 -34.33
N GLY A 217 11.48 2.39 -34.59
CA GLY A 217 11.00 1.99 -35.92
C GLY A 217 9.95 2.91 -36.56
N GLY A 218 9.72 4.11 -36.03
CA GLY A 218 8.56 4.94 -36.39
C GLY A 218 8.84 6.16 -37.27
N LEU A 219 9.27 5.96 -38.52
CA LEU A 219 8.91 6.82 -39.66
C LEU A 219 8.75 5.90 -40.89
N PRO A 220 7.53 5.56 -41.32
CA PRO A 220 7.35 4.94 -42.62
C PRO A 220 7.65 5.97 -43.73
N PRO A 221 8.37 5.62 -44.81
CA PRO A 221 8.49 6.49 -45.96
C PRO A 221 7.12 6.67 -46.61
N SER A 222 6.78 7.94 -46.83
CA SER A 222 5.64 8.38 -47.62
C SER A 222 5.78 7.91 -49.07
N SER A 223 4.78 7.19 -49.57
CA SER A 223 4.42 7.13 -50.98
C SER A 223 2.99 6.60 -51.11
#